data_AF-A0A6M5Z723-F1
#
_entry.id   AF-A0A6M5Z723-F1
#
_cell.length_a   1.000
_cell.length_b   1.000
_cell.length_c   1.000
_cell.angle_alpha   90.00
_cell.angle_beta   90.00
_cell.angle_gamma   90.00
#
_symmetry.space_group_name_H-M   'P 1'
#
loop_
_entity.id
_entity.type
_entity.pdbx_description
1 polymer ?
#
loop_
_entity_poly.entity_id
_entity_poly.type
_entity_poly.pdbx_seq_one_letter_code
_entity_poly.pdbx_strand_id
1 'polypeptide(L)'
;MATSNNGTTQGRAALQQQGGERQRPAHEIRYGRVKIAIWRNSGKEGDWYSVALSRSYRDGQGIWKQAATLGKDDLLVAALAFEQAFAWISQQTGSKFDVNGNGDNATSPEPDIPF
;
A
#
# COMPACT_ATOMS: atom_id res chain seq x y z
N MET A 1 5.49 -9.90 49.82
CA MET A 1 6.12 -10.11 48.51
C MET A 1 5.08 -10.67 47.56
N ALA A 2 4.60 -9.84 46.63
CA ALA A 2 3.88 -10.25 45.43
C ALA A 2 3.94 -9.06 44.46
N THR A 3 4.81 -9.17 43.46
CA THR A 3 4.97 -8.21 42.35
C THR A 3 3.84 -8.45 41.36
N SER A 4 3.12 -7.40 40.94
CA SER A 4 2.17 -7.48 39.83
C SER A 4 2.59 -6.50 38.75
N ASN A 5 2.97 -7.04 37.60
CA ASN A 5 3.45 -6.30 36.44
C ASN A 5 2.46 -6.56 35.30
N ASN A 6 1.56 -5.61 35.03
CA ASN A 6 0.78 -5.62 33.80
C ASN A 6 1.05 -4.34 33.02
N GLY A 7 2.14 -4.36 32.26
CA GLY A 7 2.21 -3.58 31.03
C GLY A 7 1.48 -4.35 29.93
N THR A 8 0.69 -3.67 29.11
CA THR A 8 0.90 -3.48 27.65
C THR A 8 -0.41 -2.96 27.03
N THR A 9 -0.27 -1.90 26.24
CA THR A 9 -1.23 -1.40 25.23
C THR A 9 -2.41 -0.54 25.71
N GLN A 10 -2.11 0.64 26.26
CA GLN A 10 -2.90 1.84 25.96
C GLN A 10 -2.00 2.78 25.16
N GLY A 11 -2.36 3.09 23.92
CA GLY A 11 -1.51 3.97 23.11
C GLY A 11 -1.83 4.12 21.63
N ARG A 12 -3.12 4.25 21.25
CA ARG A 12 -3.53 5.05 20.07
C ARG A 12 -4.84 5.77 20.40
N ALA A 13 -4.82 6.51 21.51
CA ALA A 13 -5.81 7.54 21.77
C ALA A 13 -5.65 8.65 20.72
N ALA A 14 -6.79 9.13 20.23
CA ALA A 14 -6.94 10.09 19.16
C ALA A 14 -5.98 11.29 19.26
N LEU A 15 -5.06 11.42 18.29
CA LEU A 15 -4.40 12.68 18.00
C LEU A 15 -5.34 13.51 17.10
N GLN A 16 -5.95 14.51 17.73
CA GLN A 16 -6.22 15.87 17.23
C GLN A 16 -6.28 16.07 15.70
N GLN A 17 -7.47 16.31 15.16
CA GLN A 17 -7.64 16.96 13.86
C GLN A 17 -7.82 18.46 14.07
N GLN A 18 -6.70 19.19 14.16
CA GLN A 18 -6.66 20.63 13.92
C GLN A 18 -6.59 20.86 12.40
N GLY A 19 -7.55 21.62 11.88
CA GLY A 19 -7.60 22.40 10.62
C GLY A 19 -6.63 22.15 9.44
N GLY A 20 -6.13 20.94 9.23
CA GLY A 20 -5.35 20.57 8.05
C GLY A 20 -6.26 20.14 6.91
N GLU A 21 -5.88 20.50 5.68
CA GLU A 21 -6.51 20.00 4.47
C GLU A 21 -6.62 18.47 4.58
N ARG A 22 -7.85 17.93 4.52
CA ARG A 22 -8.07 16.48 4.71
C ARG A 22 -7.33 15.76 3.59
N GLN A 23 -6.20 15.16 3.93
CA GLN A 23 -5.43 14.38 2.99
C GLN A 23 -6.33 13.27 2.45
N ARG A 24 -6.49 13.21 1.14
CA ARG A 24 -7.25 12.15 0.48
C ARG A 24 -6.30 10.97 0.24
N PRO A 25 -6.82 9.73 0.24
CA PRO A 25 -6.04 8.60 -0.25
C PRO A 25 -5.49 8.89 -1.64
N ALA A 26 -4.24 8.52 -1.88
CA ALA A 26 -3.61 8.60 -3.19
C ALA A 26 -4.27 7.64 -4.19
N HIS A 27 -4.78 6.51 -3.70
CA HIS A 27 -5.55 5.55 -4.49
C HIS A 27 -6.53 4.77 -3.60
N GLU A 28 -7.67 4.38 -4.15
CA GLU A 28 -8.62 3.50 -3.47
C GLU A 28 -9.01 2.34 -4.39
N ILE A 29 -9.02 1.13 -3.84
CA ILE A 29 -9.42 -0.10 -4.52
C ILE A 29 -10.65 -0.65 -3.79
N ARG A 30 -11.71 -1.01 -4.51
CA ARG A 30 -12.95 -1.50 -3.91
C ARG A 30 -13.47 -2.74 -4.63
N TYR A 31 -13.77 -3.76 -3.84
CA TYR A 31 -14.47 -4.97 -4.26
C TYR A 31 -15.64 -5.25 -3.32
N GLY A 32 -16.84 -4.90 -3.78
CA GLY A 32 -18.06 -5.00 -2.97
C GLY A 32 -17.93 -4.25 -1.64
N ARG A 33 -17.99 -5.01 -0.54
CA ARG A 33 -17.89 -4.46 0.81
C ARG A 33 -16.46 -4.19 1.26
N VAL A 34 -15.45 -4.76 0.60
CA VAL A 34 -14.03 -4.58 0.93
C VAL A 34 -13.48 -3.35 0.18
N LYS A 35 -12.72 -2.52 0.89
CA LYS A 35 -12.02 -1.36 0.35
C LYS A 35 -10.60 -1.29 0.91
N ILE A 36 -9.63 -1.05 0.04
CA ILE A 36 -8.30 -0.57 0.41
C ILE A 36 -8.18 0.92 0.09
N ALA A 37 -7.64 1.68 1.04
CA ALA A 37 -7.17 3.04 0.83
C ALA A 37 -5.65 3.08 0.95
N ILE A 38 -4.99 3.64 -0.06
CA ILE A 38 -3.54 3.81 -0.13
C ILE A 38 -3.22 5.28 0.10
N TRP A 39 -2.32 5.57 1.02
CA TRP A 39 -1.95 6.92 1.44
C TRP A 39 -0.49 7.16 1.10
N ARG A 40 -0.23 8.22 0.33
CA ARG A 40 1.14 8.68 0.07
C ARG A 40 1.61 9.52 1.25
N ASN A 41 2.74 9.16 1.81
CA ASN A 41 3.42 9.91 2.85
C ASN A 41 4.76 10.38 2.29
N SER A 42 5.10 11.63 2.52
CA SER A 42 6.34 12.24 2.04
C SER A 42 7.25 12.56 3.21
N GLY A 43 8.53 12.28 3.08
CA GLY A 43 9.55 12.64 4.07
C GLY A 43 10.91 12.82 3.44
N LYS A 44 11.92 13.08 4.29
CA LYS A 44 13.28 13.41 3.84
C LYS A 44 13.95 12.30 3.05
N GLU A 45 13.59 11.04 3.32
CA GLU A 45 14.16 9.85 2.68
C GLU A 45 13.38 9.41 1.43
N GLY A 46 12.37 10.19 1.03
CA GLY A 46 11.49 9.90 -0.10
C GLY A 46 10.06 9.62 0.34
N ASP A 47 9.25 9.22 -0.64
CA ASP A 47 7.86 8.88 -0.42
C ASP A 47 7.71 7.41 -0.04
N TRP A 48 6.80 7.14 0.90
CA TRP A 48 6.35 5.79 1.21
C TRP A 48 4.83 5.73 1.26
N TYR A 49 4.29 4.53 1.07
CA TYR A 49 2.86 4.32 1.01
C TYR A 49 2.38 3.50 2.21
N SER A 50 1.29 3.93 2.84
CA SER A 50 0.59 3.14 3.85
C SER A 50 -0.76 2.68 3.30
N VAL A 51 -1.21 1.51 3.74
CA VAL A 51 -2.38 0.83 3.20
C VAL A 51 -3.36 0.52 4.33
N ALA A 52 -4.63 0.89 4.16
CA ALA A 52 -5.69 0.62 5.13
C ALA A 52 -6.81 -0.20 4.47
N LEU A 53 -7.04 -1.40 4.99
CA LEU A 53 -8.17 -2.24 4.62
C LEU A 53 -9.39 -1.89 5.47
N SER A 54 -10.55 -1.85 4.85
CA SER A 54 -11.83 -1.67 5.53
C SER A 54 -12.92 -2.48 4.86
N ARG A 55 -13.90 -2.92 5.67
CA ARG A 55 -15.11 -3.57 5.21
C ARG A 55 -16.33 -2.73 5.59
N SER A 56 -17.18 -2.40 4.62
CA SER A 56 -18.46 -1.73 4.87
C SER A 56 -19.54 -2.71 5.31
N TYR A 57 -20.28 -2.37 6.36
CA TYR A 57 -21.45 -3.11 6.83
C TYR A 57 -22.55 -2.13 7.26
N ARG A 58 -23.79 -2.60 7.36
CA ARG A 58 -24.88 -1.85 8.00
C ARG A 58 -25.06 -2.36 9.42
N ASP A 59 -25.17 -1.47 10.38
CA ASP A 59 -25.51 -1.84 11.75
C ASP A 59 -27.01 -2.08 11.94
N GLY A 60 -27.42 -2.37 13.19
CA GLY A 60 -28.82 -2.61 13.53
C GLY A 60 -29.75 -1.40 13.32
N GLN A 61 -29.21 -0.20 13.12
CA GLN A 61 -29.96 1.02 12.82
C GLN A 61 -29.98 1.32 11.31
N GLY A 62 -29.39 0.44 10.48
CA GLY A 62 -29.29 0.63 9.04
C GLY A 62 -28.20 1.60 8.61
N ILE A 63 -27.35 2.07 9.54
CA ILE A 63 -26.29 3.05 9.27
C ILE A 63 -25.08 2.29 8.72
N TRP A 64 -24.55 2.78 7.58
CA TRP A 64 -23.31 2.25 7.02
C TRP A 64 -22.11 2.59 7.92
N LYS A 65 -21.36 1.56 8.29
CA LYS A 65 -20.13 1.64 9.08
C LYS A 65 -19.00 0.91 8.39
N GLN A 66 -17.77 1.18 8.83
CA GLN A 66 -16.57 0.49 8.39
C GLN A 66 -15.97 -0.30 9.56
N ALA A 67 -15.42 -1.48 9.26
CA ALA A 67 -14.68 -2.30 10.21
C ALA A 67 -13.37 -2.79 9.59
N ALA A 68 -12.36 -3.04 10.42
CA ALA A 68 -11.14 -3.72 10.00
C ALA A 68 -11.25 -5.26 10.11
N THR A 69 -12.30 -5.76 10.76
CA THR A 69 -12.55 -7.20 10.91
C THR A 69 -13.17 -7.78 9.64
N LEU A 70 -12.64 -8.92 9.22
CA LEU A 70 -13.05 -9.65 8.02
C LEU A 70 -13.83 -10.90 8.41
N GLY A 71 -14.89 -11.20 7.66
CA GLY A 71 -15.51 -12.51 7.68
C GLY A 71 -14.83 -13.47 6.71
N LYS A 72 -15.18 -14.75 6.78
CA LYS A 72 -14.67 -15.80 5.87
C LYS A 72 -14.81 -15.40 4.39
N ASP A 73 -15.94 -14.83 4.02
CA ASP A 73 -16.25 -14.50 2.62
C ASP A 73 -15.50 -13.25 2.12
N ASP A 74 -14.89 -12.48 3.03
CA ASP A 74 -14.10 -11.30 2.70
C ASP A 74 -12.62 -11.62 2.49
N LEU A 75 -12.15 -12.83 2.87
CA LEU A 75 -10.72 -13.17 2.92
C LEU A 75 -10.06 -13.15 1.54
N LEU A 76 -10.62 -13.86 0.57
CA LEU A 76 -10.05 -13.91 -0.80
C LEU A 76 -10.22 -12.58 -1.53
N VAL A 77 -11.31 -11.86 -1.26
CA VAL A 77 -11.53 -10.52 -1.82
C VAL A 77 -10.51 -9.53 -1.27
N ALA A 78 -10.18 -9.60 0.02
CA ALA A 78 -9.13 -8.80 0.63
C ALA A 78 -7.76 -9.14 0.04
N ALA A 79 -7.45 -10.43 -0.17
CA ALA A 79 -6.20 -10.84 -0.81
C ALA A 79 -6.05 -10.25 -2.22
N LEU A 80 -7.10 -10.34 -3.05
CA LEU A 80 -7.12 -9.72 -4.37
C LEU A 80 -6.95 -8.20 -4.31
N ALA A 81 -7.63 -7.55 -3.36
CA ALA A 81 -7.48 -6.10 -3.16
C ALA A 81 -6.05 -5.72 -2.79
N PHE A 82 -5.38 -6.51 -1.93
CA PHE A 82 -3.99 -6.30 -1.56
C PHE A 82 -3.04 -6.53 -2.72
N GLU A 83 -3.28 -7.53 -3.57
CA GLU A 83 -2.50 -7.77 -4.78
C GLU A 83 -2.52 -6.55 -5.70
N GLN A 84 -3.70 -5.98 -5.94
CA GLN A 84 -3.86 -4.75 -6.73
C GLN A 84 -3.20 -3.54 -6.08
N ALA A 85 -3.28 -3.43 -4.75
CA ALA A 85 -2.63 -2.36 -4.01
C ALA A 85 -1.10 -2.45 -4.12
N PHE A 86 -0.55 -3.67 -3.99
CA PHE A 86 0.86 -3.94 -4.19
C PHE A 86 1.30 -3.56 -5.60
N ALA A 87 0.59 -4.04 -6.63
CA ALA A 87 0.90 -3.73 -8.02
C ALA A 87 0.89 -2.21 -8.29
N TRP A 88 -0.09 -1.49 -7.76
CA TRP A 88 -0.17 -0.05 -7.89
C TRP A 88 1.02 0.66 -7.20
N ILE A 89 1.36 0.27 -5.97
CA ILE A 89 2.49 0.85 -5.23
C ILE A 89 3.81 0.58 -5.95
N SER A 90 4.04 -0.63 -6.45
CA SER A 90 5.25 -0.99 -7.20
C SER A 90 5.45 -0.14 -8.45
N GLN A 91 4.36 0.24 -9.12
CA GLN A 91 4.42 1.17 -10.26
C GLN A 91 4.81 2.58 -9.83
N GLN A 92 4.40 3.02 -8.63
CA GLN A 92 4.77 4.34 -8.10
C GLN A 92 6.20 4.39 -7.58
N THR A 93 6.67 3.32 -6.93
CA THR A 93 8.02 3.27 -6.36
C THR A 93 9.09 2.93 -7.38
N GLY A 94 8.70 2.55 -8.61
CA GLY A 94 9.57 2.59 -9.77
C GLY A 94 10.92 1.91 -9.55
N SER A 95 10.91 0.60 -9.29
CA SER A 95 11.92 -0.20 -10.00
C SER A 95 11.56 -0.10 -11.47
N LYS A 96 12.12 0.89 -12.14
CA LYS A 96 12.27 0.84 -13.59
C LYS A 96 13.08 -0.41 -13.84
N PHE A 97 12.40 -1.51 -14.16
CA PHE A 97 13.10 -2.62 -14.77
C PHE A 97 13.55 -2.10 -16.12
N ASP A 98 14.79 -1.62 -16.17
CA ASP A 98 15.47 -1.25 -17.40
C ASP A 98 15.66 -2.53 -18.24
N VAL A 99 14.59 -3.03 -18.87
CA VAL A 99 14.62 -4.10 -19.88
C VAL A 99 15.05 -3.48 -21.23
N ASN A 100 16.05 -2.63 -21.20
CA ASN A 100 16.63 -2.05 -22.41
C ASN A 100 18.13 -1.75 -22.22
N GLY A 101 18.85 -2.70 -21.61
CA GLY A 101 20.26 -2.91 -21.92
C GLY A 101 20.36 -3.65 -23.24
N ASN A 102 20.07 -2.97 -24.35
CA ASN A 102 20.28 -3.45 -25.73
C ASN A 102 21.78 -3.67 -25.94
N GLY A 103 22.26 -4.87 -25.59
CA GLY A 103 23.63 -5.36 -25.73
C GLY A 103 23.97 -5.73 -27.18
N ASP A 104 23.68 -4.82 -28.11
CA ASP A 104 23.80 -5.05 -29.54
C ASP A 104 24.12 -3.73 -30.23
N ASN A 105 25.28 -3.17 -29.88
CA ASN A 105 26.10 -2.49 -30.87
C ASN A 105 27.18 -3.47 -31.31
N ALA A 106 26.89 -4.19 -32.39
CA ALA A 106 27.87 -4.95 -33.14
C ALA A 106 28.90 -3.98 -33.75
N THR A 107 29.89 -3.58 -32.95
CA THR A 107 31.19 -3.18 -33.49
C THR A 107 31.99 -4.47 -33.65
N SER A 108 31.89 -5.10 -34.81
CA SER A 108 32.99 -5.95 -35.27
C SER A 108 34.17 -5.01 -35.51
N PRO A 109 35.32 -5.15 -34.81
CA PRO A 109 36.54 -4.62 -35.38
C PRO A 109 36.83 -5.50 -36.61
N GLU A 110 36.59 -4.94 -37.79
CA GLU A 110 37.14 -5.49 -39.03
C GLU A 110 38.66 -5.58 -38.82
N PRO A 111 39.29 -6.78 -38.88
CA PRO A 111 40.73 -6.84 -38.84
C PRO A 111 41.24 -6.26 -40.16
N ASP A 112 41.86 -5.09 -40.09
CA ASP A 112 42.59 -4.50 -41.19
C ASP A 112 43.70 -5.49 -41.58
N ILE A 113 43.53 -6.19 -42.71
CA ILE A 113 44.49 -7.17 -43.23
C ILE A 113 45.36 -6.44 -44.26
N PRO A 114 46.57 -5.96 -43.91
CA PRO A 114 47.52 -5.56 -44.94
C PRO A 114 48.07 -6.81 -45.65
N PHE A 115 48.13 -6.74 -46.98
CA PHE A 115 48.88 -7.68 -47.82
C PHE A 115 50.37 -7.68 -47.47
#